data_AF-A0A4Q2QQ58-F1
#
_entry.id   AF-A0A4Q2QQ58-F1
#
_cell.length_a   1.000
_cell.length_b   1.000
_cell.length_c   1.000
_cell.angle_alpha   90.00
_cell.angle_beta   90.00
_cell.angle_gamma   90.00
#
_symmetry.space_group_name_H-M   'P 1'
#
loop_
_entity.id
_entity.type
_entity.pdbx_description
1 polymer ?
#
loop_
_entity_poly.entity_id
_entity_poly.type
_entity_poly.pdbx_seq_one_letter_code
_entity_poly.pdbx_strand_id
1 'polypeptide(L)'
;VRPVLACRMTLSADGTIEDNIEFFAATIESKAKLVYDQVSDWLENTGDWQPESEAIAEQVRLLAQICQRRGEWRHNHALVFKDRPDYRFILGEKGEVLDIVAEPRRIANRIVEEAMIAANICAARVLRDKLGFGIYNVHMGFDPANA
;
A
#
# COMPACT_ATOMS: atom_id res chain seq x y z
N VAL A 1 -13.80 11.18 15.82
CA VAL A 1 -12.31 11.25 15.79
C VAL A 1 -11.71 9.98 16.39
N ARG A 2 -10.51 9.56 15.96
CA ARG A 2 -9.78 8.36 16.44
C ARG A 2 -8.29 8.69 16.67
N PRO A 3 -7.66 8.23 17.77
CA PRO A 3 -6.23 8.41 17.99
C PRO A 3 -5.41 7.51 17.04
N VAL A 4 -4.28 8.02 16.57
CA VAL A 4 -3.35 7.31 15.69
C VAL A 4 -1.90 7.69 16.02
N LEU A 5 -0.98 6.80 15.67
CA LEU A 5 0.42 7.15 15.45
C LEU A 5 0.58 7.39 13.93
N ALA A 6 0.91 8.61 13.54
CA ALA A 6 1.06 9.01 12.14
C ALA A 6 2.54 9.06 11.74
N CYS A 7 2.81 8.76 10.47
CA CYS A 7 4.11 8.95 9.83
C CYS A 7 3.99 10.03 8.76
N ARG A 8 4.76 11.10 8.85
CA ARG A 8 4.96 12.09 7.80
C ARG A 8 6.30 11.85 7.13
N MET A 9 6.29 11.87 5.80
CA MET A 9 7.47 11.67 4.95
C MET A 9 7.34 12.53 3.70
N THR A 10 8.46 12.91 3.09
CA THR A 10 8.49 13.49 1.75
C THR A 10 8.94 12.44 0.73
N LEU A 11 8.27 12.43 -0.43
CA LEU A 11 8.67 11.64 -1.59
C LEU A 11 9.20 12.56 -2.67
N SER A 12 10.41 12.28 -3.14
CA SER A 12 10.99 12.95 -4.29
C SER A 12 10.29 12.51 -5.60
N ALA A 13 10.52 13.25 -6.69
CA ALA A 13 9.81 13.03 -7.95
C ALA A 13 10.07 11.66 -8.60
N ASP A 14 11.22 11.05 -8.31
CA ASP A 14 11.64 9.71 -8.75
C ASP A 14 11.09 8.59 -7.86
N GLY A 15 10.33 8.93 -6.82
CA GLY A 15 9.81 7.98 -5.84
C GLY A 15 10.73 7.78 -4.63
N THR A 16 11.90 8.41 -4.52
CA THR A 16 12.78 8.24 -3.35
C THR A 16 12.10 8.77 -2.07
N ILE A 17 12.25 8.05 -0.95
CA ILE A 17 11.81 8.49 0.39
C ILE A 17 12.94 9.32 1.01
N GLU A 18 12.66 10.59 1.32
CA GLU A 18 13.60 11.52 1.95
C GLU A 18 13.78 11.23 3.46
N ASP A 19 14.85 11.77 4.04
CA ASP A 19 15.23 11.49 5.43
C ASP A 19 14.47 12.32 6.48
N ASN A 20 13.63 13.27 6.04
CA ASN A 20 12.82 14.14 6.89
C ASN A 20 11.58 13.43 7.47
N ILE A 21 11.78 12.24 8.01
CA ILE A 21 10.73 11.35 8.54
C ILE A 21 10.35 11.77 9.96
N GLU A 22 9.04 11.88 10.19
CA GLU A 22 8.49 12.22 11.50
C GLU A 22 7.35 11.29 11.90
N PHE A 23 7.47 10.70 13.09
CA PHE A 23 6.39 9.98 13.74
C PHE A 23 5.83 10.79 14.89
N PHE A 24 4.50 10.92 14.97
CA PHE A 24 3.83 11.71 15.99
C PHE A 24 2.43 11.17 16.31
N ALA A 25 1.98 11.38 17.54
CA ALA A 25 0.60 11.07 17.93
C ALA A 25 -0.36 12.12 17.37
N ALA A 26 -1.50 11.67 16.84
CA ALA A 26 -2.52 12.54 16.28
C ALA A 26 -3.93 11.97 16.50
N THR A 27 -4.95 12.78 16.21
CA THR A 27 -6.33 12.31 16.07
C THR A 27 -6.83 12.56 14.67
N ILE A 28 -7.43 11.55 14.05
CA ILE A 28 -7.98 11.66 12.69
C ILE A 28 -9.50 11.53 12.69
N GLU A 29 -10.11 12.04 11.62
CA GLU A 29 -11.50 11.81 11.26
C GLU A 29 -11.52 11.31 9.82
N SER A 30 -11.86 10.03 9.62
CA SER A 30 -11.98 9.46 8.29
C SER A 30 -13.16 10.11 7.57
N LYS A 31 -12.89 10.70 6.40
CA LYS A 31 -13.89 11.44 5.61
C LYS A 31 -14.68 10.56 4.63
N ALA A 32 -14.17 9.37 4.31
CA ALA A 32 -14.86 8.41 3.46
C ALA A 32 -14.41 6.98 3.73
N LYS A 33 -15.30 6.03 3.50
CA LYS A 33 -15.02 4.59 3.46
C LYS A 33 -15.09 4.14 2.00
N LEU A 34 -13.94 3.86 1.41
CA LEU A 34 -13.83 3.46 0.01
C LEU A 34 -13.66 1.94 -0.11
N VAL A 35 -14.06 1.39 -1.25
CA VAL A 35 -13.94 -0.05 -1.58
C VAL A 35 -12.91 -0.22 -2.70
N TYR A 36 -12.03 -1.21 -2.58
CA TYR A 36 -10.94 -1.43 -3.54
C TYR A 36 -11.43 -1.60 -4.97
N ASP A 37 -12.47 -2.41 -5.18
CA ASP A 37 -13.01 -2.66 -6.52
C ASP A 37 -13.55 -1.36 -7.13
N GLN A 38 -14.36 -0.61 -6.38
CA GLN A 38 -14.91 0.67 -6.83
C GLN A 38 -13.83 1.71 -7.17
N VAL A 39 -12.80 1.83 -6.33
CA VAL A 39 -11.69 2.76 -6.58
C VAL A 39 -10.86 2.31 -7.78
N SER A 40 -10.64 1.01 -7.94
CA SER A 40 -9.91 0.47 -9.10
C SER A 40 -10.70 0.70 -10.38
N ASP A 41 -11.98 0.36 -10.35
CA ASP A 41 -12.95 0.59 -11.42
C ASP A 41 -12.92 2.05 -11.88
N TRP A 42 -13.03 2.98 -10.94
CA TRP A 42 -13.00 4.41 -11.23
C TRP A 42 -11.66 4.89 -11.82
N LEU A 43 -10.53 4.46 -11.26
CA LEU A 43 -9.19 4.82 -11.78
C LEU A 43 -8.90 4.20 -13.15
N GLU A 44 -9.47 3.04 -13.44
CA GLU A 44 -9.32 2.30 -14.69
C GLU A 44 -10.36 2.73 -15.75
N ASN A 45 -11.26 3.67 -15.41
CA ASN A 45 -12.36 4.16 -16.25
C ASN A 45 -13.34 3.04 -16.65
N THR A 46 -13.58 2.11 -15.74
CA THR A 46 -14.53 1.00 -15.90
C THR A 46 -15.62 1.14 -14.83
N GLY A 47 -16.89 1.14 -15.19
CA GLY A 47 -18.00 1.25 -14.23
C GLY A 47 -18.43 2.68 -13.90
N ASP A 48 -19.46 2.80 -13.06
CA ASP A 48 -20.21 4.06 -12.86
C ASP A 48 -19.98 4.71 -11.49
N TRP A 49 -19.21 4.07 -10.61
CA TRP A 49 -18.92 4.62 -9.29
C TRP A 49 -17.88 5.74 -9.37
N GLN A 50 -18.08 6.79 -8.58
CA GLN A 50 -17.11 7.87 -8.41
C GLN A 50 -17.06 8.34 -6.94
N PRO A 51 -15.95 8.94 -6.48
CA PRO A 51 -15.85 9.52 -5.16
C PRO A 51 -16.94 10.59 -4.91
N GLU A 52 -17.42 10.65 -3.67
CA GLU A 52 -18.52 11.56 -3.26
C GLU A 52 -18.16 13.05 -3.34
N SER A 53 -16.88 13.39 -3.44
CA SER A 53 -16.42 14.78 -3.59
C SER A 53 -15.13 14.86 -4.40
N GLU A 54 -14.93 16.00 -5.07
CA GLU A 54 -13.70 16.25 -5.83
C GLU A 54 -12.46 16.23 -4.93
N ALA A 55 -12.57 16.69 -3.68
CA ALA A 55 -11.48 16.62 -2.72
C ALA A 55 -11.01 15.17 -2.48
N ILE A 56 -11.94 14.20 -2.37
CA ILE A 56 -11.58 12.78 -2.24
C ILE A 56 -10.97 12.28 -3.56
N ALA A 57 -11.55 12.65 -4.69
CA ALA A 57 -11.06 12.26 -6.01
C ALA A 57 -9.61 12.70 -6.24
N GLU A 58 -9.27 13.95 -5.91
CA GLU A 58 -7.91 14.48 -5.98
C GLU A 58 -6.94 13.69 -5.11
N GLN A 59 -7.30 13.41 -3.85
CA GLN A 59 -6.44 12.63 -2.95
C GLN A 59 -6.18 11.22 -3.48
N VAL A 60 -7.21 10.54 -4.03
CA VAL A 60 -7.04 9.20 -4.62
C VAL A 60 -6.14 9.25 -5.86
N ARG A 61 -6.28 10.26 -6.73
CA ARG A 61 -5.39 10.44 -7.90
C ARG A 61 -3.94 10.71 -7.47
N LEU A 62 -3.72 11.50 -6.43
CA LEU A 62 -2.39 11.75 -5.87
C LEU A 62 -1.77 10.47 -5.31
N LEU A 63 -2.57 9.67 -4.58
CA LEU A 63 -2.13 8.36 -4.09
C LEU A 63 -1.79 7.39 -5.24
N ALA A 64 -2.54 7.41 -6.34
CA ALA A 64 -2.23 6.63 -7.54
C ALA A 64 -0.89 7.05 -8.16
N GLN A 65 -0.60 8.35 -8.26
CA GLN A 65 0.68 8.85 -8.74
C GLN A 65 1.85 8.46 -7.82
N ILE A 66 1.65 8.53 -6.50
CA ILE A 66 2.63 8.07 -5.52
C ILE A 66 2.90 6.57 -5.70
N CYS A 67 1.84 5.76 -5.81
CA CYS A 67 1.94 4.33 -6.05
C CYS A 67 2.75 4.01 -7.31
N GLN A 68 2.50 4.72 -8.41
CA GLN A 68 3.24 4.53 -9.65
C GLN A 68 4.73 4.84 -9.46
N ARG A 69 5.07 6.02 -8.95
CA ARG A 69 6.47 6.44 -8.76
C ARG A 69 7.22 5.53 -7.79
N ARG A 70 6.59 5.14 -6.68
CA ARG A 70 7.15 4.19 -5.73
C ARG A 70 7.35 2.80 -6.34
N GLY A 71 6.38 2.34 -7.12
CA GLY A 71 6.47 1.07 -7.85
C GLY A 71 7.62 1.06 -8.85
N GLU A 72 7.76 2.11 -9.65
CA GLU A 72 8.88 2.29 -10.60
C GLU A 72 10.23 2.35 -9.88
N TRP A 73 10.32 3.11 -8.78
CA TRP A 73 11.52 3.17 -7.97
C TRP A 73 11.90 1.79 -7.41
N ARG A 74 10.93 1.04 -6.84
CA ARG A 74 11.18 -0.30 -6.30
C ARG A 74 11.56 -1.28 -7.41
N HIS A 75 10.94 -1.20 -8.58
CA HIS A 75 11.28 -2.06 -9.71
C HIS A 75 12.77 -1.90 -10.11
N ASN A 76 13.29 -0.67 -10.06
CA ASN A 76 14.67 -0.37 -10.44
C ASN A 76 15.70 -0.60 -9.31
N HIS A 77 15.28 -0.52 -8.04
CA HIS A 77 16.21 -0.49 -6.89
C HIS A 77 16.00 -1.61 -5.86
N ALA A 78 14.98 -2.45 -6.00
CA ALA A 78 14.65 -3.49 -5.05
C ALA A 78 14.35 -4.83 -5.75
N LEU A 79 14.51 -5.92 -4.99
CA LEU A 79 14.04 -7.23 -5.43
C LEU A 79 12.51 -7.26 -5.37
N VAL A 80 11.88 -7.28 -6.54
CA VAL A 80 10.42 -7.37 -6.68
C VAL A 80 10.07 -8.75 -7.21
N PHE A 81 9.27 -9.49 -6.44
CA PHE A 81 8.74 -10.78 -6.89
C PHE A 81 7.62 -10.58 -7.90
N LYS A 82 7.43 -11.56 -8.80
CA LYS A 82 6.27 -11.58 -9.69
C LYS A 82 4.99 -11.65 -8.87
N ASP A 83 3.99 -10.87 -9.29
CA ASP A 83 2.67 -10.91 -8.69
C ASP A 83 2.11 -12.33 -8.76
N ARG A 84 1.61 -12.80 -7.62
CA ARG A 84 0.81 -14.02 -7.51
C ARG A 84 -0.60 -13.61 -7.09
N PRO A 85 -1.65 -14.14 -7.76
CA PRO A 85 -3.01 -13.87 -7.34
C PRO A 85 -3.25 -14.46 -5.96
N ASP A 86 -4.00 -13.72 -5.14
CA ASP A 86 -4.63 -14.32 -3.96
C ASP A 86 -5.85 -15.12 -4.41
N TYR A 87 -6.31 -16.05 -3.59
CA TYR A 87 -7.49 -16.85 -3.85
C TYR A 87 -8.51 -16.66 -2.74
N ARG A 88 -9.75 -16.36 -3.11
CA ARG A 88 -10.87 -16.29 -2.18
C ARG A 88 -11.81 -17.47 -2.39
N PHE A 89 -12.21 -18.08 -1.27
CA PHE A 89 -13.21 -19.13 -1.26
C PHE A 89 -14.62 -18.52 -1.20
N ILE A 90 -15.47 -18.97 -2.11
CA ILE A 90 -16.91 -18.71 -2.05
C ILE A 90 -17.53 -19.82 -1.21
N LEU A 91 -18.08 -19.45 -0.06
CA LEU A 91 -18.67 -20.39 0.88
C LEU A 91 -20.19 -20.42 0.75
N GLY A 92 -20.77 -21.61 0.81
CA GLY A 92 -22.21 -21.81 0.93
C GLY A 92 -22.70 -21.59 2.36
N GLU A 93 -24.02 -21.69 2.55
CA GLU A 93 -24.66 -21.44 3.86
C GLU A 93 -24.20 -22.42 4.96
N LYS A 94 -23.70 -23.60 4.60
CA LYS A 94 -23.18 -24.59 5.55
C LYS A 94 -21.65 -24.51 5.70
N GLY A 95 -21.02 -23.50 5.12
CA GLY A 95 -19.57 -23.30 5.13
C GLY A 95 -18.80 -24.20 4.15
N GLU A 96 -19.50 -24.90 3.25
CA GLU A 96 -18.89 -25.67 2.17
C GLU A 96 -18.29 -24.74 1.11
N VAL A 97 -17.14 -25.13 0.53
CA VAL A 97 -16.53 -24.38 -0.58
C VAL A 97 -17.31 -24.65 -1.85
N LEU A 98 -17.97 -23.62 -2.37
CA LEU A 98 -18.70 -23.64 -3.65
C LEU A 98 -17.78 -23.33 -4.82
N ASP A 99 -16.82 -22.42 -4.63
CA ASP A 99 -15.90 -21.99 -5.68
C ASP A 99 -14.60 -21.41 -5.09
N ILE A 100 -13.55 -21.37 -5.92
CA ILE A 100 -12.25 -20.76 -5.61
C ILE A 100 -11.95 -19.74 -6.71
N VAL A 101 -12.02 -18.46 -6.37
CA VAL A 101 -11.83 -17.37 -7.32
C VAL A 101 -10.46 -16.73 -7.10
N ALA A 102 -9.71 -16.56 -8.18
CA ALA A 102 -8.48 -15.78 -8.16
C ALA A 102 -8.84 -14.28 -8.08
N GLU A 103 -8.27 -13.58 -7.11
CA GLU A 103 -8.45 -12.13 -6.96
C GLU A 103 -7.23 -11.40 -7.52
N PRO A 104 -7.40 -10.65 -8.62
CA PRO A 104 -6.30 -9.86 -9.16
C PRO A 104 -6.00 -8.69 -8.22
N ARG A 105 -4.71 -8.44 -7.98
CA ARG A 105 -4.26 -7.28 -7.22
C ARG A 105 -4.31 -6.04 -8.11
N ARG A 106 -5.40 -5.26 -8.01
CA ARG A 106 -5.67 -4.09 -8.85
C ARG A 106 -5.05 -2.81 -8.28
N ILE A 107 -5.18 -1.70 -9.01
CA ILE A 107 -4.51 -0.43 -8.68
C ILE A 107 -4.82 0.06 -7.27
N ALA A 108 -6.05 -0.07 -6.77
CA ALA A 108 -6.40 0.37 -5.42
C ALA A 108 -5.68 -0.45 -4.34
N ASN A 109 -5.50 -1.76 -4.55
CA ASN A 109 -4.72 -2.60 -3.65
C ASN A 109 -3.24 -2.17 -3.63
N ARG A 110 -2.68 -1.92 -4.82
CA ARG A 110 -1.28 -1.50 -4.97
C ARG A 110 -1.02 -0.13 -4.33
N ILE A 111 -1.98 0.79 -4.38
CA ILE A 111 -1.90 2.09 -3.70
C ILE A 111 -1.66 1.91 -2.19
N VAL A 112 -2.51 1.10 -1.55
CA VAL A 112 -2.40 0.87 -0.11
C VAL A 112 -1.12 0.10 0.21
N GLU A 113 -0.76 -0.89 -0.59
CA GLU A 113 0.48 -1.65 -0.43
C GLU A 113 1.71 -0.74 -0.45
N GLU A 114 1.86 0.12 -1.47
CA GLU A 114 3.01 1.04 -1.58
C GLU A 114 3.06 2.05 -0.43
N ALA A 115 1.91 2.58 -0.01
CA ALA A 115 1.85 3.49 1.13
C ALA A 115 2.31 2.81 2.42
N MET A 116 1.89 1.56 2.66
CA MET A 116 2.28 0.78 3.84
C MET A 116 3.75 0.37 3.79
N ILE A 117 4.28 -0.03 2.62
CA ILE A 117 5.70 -0.31 2.44
C ILE A 117 6.53 0.95 2.76
N ALA A 118 6.13 2.12 2.25
CA ALA A 118 6.82 3.37 2.53
C ALA A 118 6.83 3.70 4.03
N ALA A 119 5.69 3.54 4.71
CA ALA A 119 5.60 3.74 6.16
C ALA A 119 6.49 2.76 6.95
N ASN A 120 6.55 1.49 6.55
CA ASN A 120 7.41 0.49 7.19
C ASN A 120 8.90 0.78 7.00
N ILE A 121 9.30 1.22 5.80
CA ILE A 121 10.68 1.67 5.54
C ILE A 121 11.02 2.86 6.44
N CYS A 122 10.11 3.82 6.57
CA CYS A 122 10.28 4.97 7.45
C CYS A 122 10.45 4.56 8.92
N ALA A 123 9.60 3.65 9.40
CA ALA A 123 9.71 3.12 10.76
C ALA A 123 11.05 2.42 10.99
N ALA A 124 11.49 1.58 10.06
CA ALA A 124 12.78 0.90 10.15
C ALA A 124 13.97 1.88 10.21
N ARG A 125 13.96 2.93 9.37
CA ARG A 125 14.99 3.99 9.40
C ARG A 125 15.01 4.71 10.75
N VAL A 126 13.83 5.11 11.26
CA VAL A 126 13.73 5.81 12.55
C VAL A 126 14.17 4.94 13.73
N LEU A 127 13.78 3.67 13.77
CA LEU A 127 14.22 2.72 14.80
C LEU A 127 15.75 2.55 14.77
N ARG A 128 16.34 2.39 13.59
CA ARG A 128 17.79 2.27 13.40
C ARG A 128 18.52 3.54 13.85
N ASP A 129 18.10 4.71 13.37
CA ASP A 129 18.88 5.94 13.49
C ASP A 129 18.67 6.67 14.82
N LYS A 130 17.46 6.59 15.41
CA LYS A 130 17.15 7.30 16.66
C LYS A 130 17.20 6.43 17.91
N LEU A 131 16.80 5.17 17.80
CA LEU A 131 16.74 4.24 18.94
C LEU A 131 17.95 3.29 18.96
N GLY A 132 18.53 2.98 17.81
CA GLY A 132 19.66 2.06 17.69
C GLY A 132 19.27 0.58 17.75
N PHE A 133 17.99 0.26 17.88
CA PHE A 133 17.46 -1.11 17.92
C PHE A 133 15.98 -1.15 17.50
N GLY A 134 15.49 -2.33 17.14
CA GLY A 134 14.12 -2.55 16.70
C GLY A 134 13.86 -4.00 16.31
N ILE A 135 12.59 -4.32 16.06
CA ILE A 135 12.20 -5.61 15.46
C ILE A 135 12.03 -5.36 13.96
N TYR A 136 12.78 -6.10 13.15
CA TYR A 136 12.81 -5.93 11.70
C TYR A 136 12.27 -7.17 11.01
N ASN A 137 11.47 -6.96 9.98
CA ASN A 137 11.15 -8.01 9.01
C ASN A 137 12.28 -8.06 7.98
N VAL A 138 12.97 -9.20 7.87
CA VAL A 138 14.13 -9.39 6.99
C VAL A 138 13.88 -10.54 6.03
N HIS A 139 14.31 -10.37 4.79
CA HIS A 139 14.24 -11.41 3.76
C HIS A 139 15.66 -11.61 3.21
N MET A 140 16.18 -12.85 3.28
CA MET A 140 17.58 -13.16 2.90
C MET A 140 17.84 -13.09 1.39
N GLY A 141 16.79 -12.92 0.58
CA GLY A 141 16.88 -12.81 -0.87
C GLY A 141 16.80 -14.17 -1.55
N PHE A 142 17.51 -14.34 -2.66
CA PHE A 142 17.63 -15.63 -3.32
C PHE A 142 18.57 -16.54 -2.53
N ASP A 143 18.18 -17.80 -2.39
CA ASP A 143 19.08 -18.85 -1.91
C ASP A 143 20.24 -18.99 -2.91
N PRO A 144 21.51 -18.82 -2.50
CA PRO A 144 22.66 -19.02 -3.38
C PRO A 144 22.68 -20.39 -4.08
N ALA A 145 22.02 -21.40 -3.51
CA ALA A 145 21.89 -22.73 -4.11
C ALA A 145 20.89 -22.80 -5.29
N ASN A 146 20.02 -21.79 -5.44
CA ASN A 146 18.94 -21.73 -6.43
C ASN A 146 19.03 -20.47 -7.34
N ALA A 147 20.16 -19.77 -7.34
CA ALA A 147 20.40 -18.55 -8.11
C ALA A 147 20.88 -18.82 -9.54
#